data_AF-A0A0L6TC27-F1
#
_entry.id   AF-A0A0L6TC27-F1
#
_cell.length_a   1.000
_cell.length_b   1.000
_cell.length_c   1.000
_cell.angle_alpha   90.00
_cell.angle_beta   90.00
_cell.angle_gamma   90.00
#
_symmetry.space_group_name_H-M   'P 1'
#
loop_
_entity.id
_entity.type
_entity.pdbx_description
1 polymer ?
#
loop_
_entity_poly.entity_id
_entity_poly.type
_entity_poly.pdbx_seq_one_letter_code
_entity_poly.pdbx_strand_id
1 'polypeptide(L)'
;MEPALSHAEFSRTLWYRYFFYGWLFRDVCRGNLWQRSQAWRHNKEQSRWLLTYMWRWLVLGLVLFGVASFVEVMLLSPTLSAFFYVPSALSVPFNVVTAVCWWFLQFDRHLQ
;
A
#
# COMPACT_ATOMS: atom_id res chain seq x y z
N MET A 1 16.34 7.26 29.38
CA MET A 1 15.64 6.03 29.78
C MET A 1 14.63 5.75 28.68
N GLU A 2 15.05 5.08 27.62
CA GLU A 2 14.15 4.72 26.51
C GLU A 2 13.20 3.63 27.01
N PRO A 3 11.87 3.85 27.00
CA PRO A 3 10.94 2.77 27.29
C PRO A 3 11.10 1.74 26.16
N ALA A 4 11.46 0.52 26.52
CA ALA A 4 11.47 -0.61 25.61
C ALA A 4 10.05 -0.75 25.01
N LEU A 5 9.86 -0.21 23.80
CA LEU A 5 8.65 -0.45 23.00
C LEU A 5 8.43 -1.96 23.00
N SER A 6 7.31 -2.40 23.58
CA SER A 6 6.95 -3.80 23.64
C SER A 6 7.12 -4.42 22.25
N HIS A 7 7.71 -5.61 22.15
CA HIS A 7 7.98 -6.28 20.86
C HIS A 7 6.73 -6.33 19.93
N ALA A 8 5.53 -6.35 20.52
CA ALA A 8 4.26 -6.27 19.81
C ALA A 8 4.02 -4.90 19.12
N GLU A 9 4.43 -3.80 19.73
CA GLU A 9 4.29 -2.46 19.14
C GLU A 9 5.28 -2.23 18.00
N PHE A 10 6.52 -2.73 18.17
CA PHE A 10 7.52 -2.70 17.11
C PHE A 10 7.07 -3.50 15.89
N SER A 11 6.60 -4.73 16.09
CA SER A 11 6.09 -5.57 14.99
C SER A 11 4.86 -4.95 14.32
N ARG A 12 3.89 -4.43 15.07
CA ARG A 12 2.72 -3.72 14.50
C ARG A 12 3.13 -2.53 13.64
N THR A 13 4.12 -1.76 14.08
CA THR A 13 4.63 -0.59 13.35
C THR A 13 5.32 -1.00 12.05
N LEU A 14 6.10 -2.10 12.07
CA LEU A 14 6.72 -2.66 10.88
C LEU A 14 5.68 -3.17 9.89
N TRP A 15 4.68 -3.92 10.34
CA TRP A 15 3.59 -4.41 9.48
C TRP A 15 2.84 -3.25 8.84
N TYR A 16 2.53 -2.20 9.60
CA TYR A 16 1.89 -1.01 9.06
C TYR A 16 2.75 -0.33 7.98
N ARG A 17 4.05 -0.10 8.24
CA ARG A 17 4.97 0.50 7.26
C ARG A 17 5.21 -0.40 6.05
N TYR A 18 5.17 -1.71 6.24
CA TYR A 18 5.32 -2.69 5.18
C TYR A 18 4.11 -2.66 4.26
N PHE A 19 2.88 -2.68 4.77
CA PHE A 19 1.66 -2.74 3.94
C PHE A 19 1.15 -1.39 3.48
N PHE A 20 1.31 -0.34 4.29
CA PHE A 20 0.74 0.98 4.06
C PHE A 20 1.82 2.02 3.84
N TYR A 21 1.51 2.98 2.98
CA TYR A 21 2.38 4.12 2.63
C TYR A 21 1.89 5.44 3.23
N GLY A 22 0.84 5.44 4.06
CA GLY A 22 0.30 6.66 4.67
C GLY A 22 1.31 7.43 5.53
N TRP A 23 2.29 6.73 6.10
CA TRP A 23 3.38 7.34 6.86
C TRP A 23 4.41 8.10 6.00
N LEU A 24 4.46 7.80 4.69
CA LEU A 24 5.44 8.32 3.77
C LEU A 24 5.07 9.73 3.26
N PHE A 25 3.77 10.02 3.20
CA PHE A 25 3.24 11.28 2.69
C PHE A 25 2.98 12.27 3.81
N ARG A 26 3.34 13.53 3.57
CA ARG A 26 3.04 14.65 4.46
C ARG A 26 1.75 15.34 4.02
N ASP A 27 0.94 15.71 5.01
CA ASP A 27 -0.29 16.48 4.79
C ASP A 27 0.05 17.88 4.27
N VAL A 28 -0.40 18.19 3.06
CA VAL A 28 -0.19 19.48 2.37
C VAL A 28 -1.26 20.52 2.72
N CYS A 29 -2.33 20.15 3.44
CA CYS A 29 -3.37 21.08 3.84
C CYS A 29 -2.95 21.97 5.03
N ARG A 30 -1.94 21.58 5.79
CA ARG A 30 -1.49 22.27 7.01
C ARG A 30 -0.31 23.22 6.75
N GLY A 31 -0.37 24.43 7.32
CA GLY A 31 0.77 25.38 7.38
C GLY A 31 0.80 26.48 6.31
N ASN A 32 1.87 27.27 6.35
CA ASN A 32 2.13 28.40 5.44
C ASN A 32 2.47 27.94 4.02
N LEU A 33 2.33 28.82 3.01
CA LEU A 33 2.59 28.52 1.59
C LEU A 33 3.94 27.82 1.34
N TRP A 34 4.99 28.23 2.06
CA TRP A 34 6.33 27.63 2.00
C TRP A 34 6.39 26.20 2.56
N GLN A 35 5.66 25.93 3.64
CA GLN A 35 5.59 24.60 4.24
C GLN A 35 4.83 23.64 3.31
N ARG A 36 3.78 24.13 2.65
CA ARG A 36 3.01 23.37 1.66
C ARG A 36 3.85 23.02 0.43
N SER A 37 4.62 23.97 -0.11
CA SER A 37 5.47 23.70 -1.28
C SER A 37 6.61 22.72 -0.96
N GLN A 38 7.18 22.78 0.25
CA GLN A 38 8.15 21.79 0.72
C GLN A 38 7.52 20.40 0.91
N ALA A 39 6.34 20.32 1.54
CA ALA A 39 5.61 19.06 1.69
C ALA A 39 5.23 18.44 0.33
N TRP A 40 4.85 19.26 -0.65
CA TRP A 40 4.56 18.81 -2.01
C TRP A 40 5.78 18.21 -2.71
N ARG A 41 6.92 18.91 -2.69
CA ARG A 41 8.18 18.41 -3.27
C ARG A 41 8.61 17.10 -2.63
N HIS A 42 8.50 17.00 -1.31
CA HIS A 42 8.78 15.75 -0.57
C HIS A 42 7.86 14.60 -1.04
N ASN A 43 6.55 14.83 -1.08
CA ASN A 43 5.58 13.83 -1.55
C ASN A 43 5.87 13.36 -2.99
N LYS A 44 6.33 14.28 -3.84
CA LYS A 44 6.70 14.01 -5.25
C LYS A 44 7.96 13.15 -5.38
N GLU A 45 8.95 13.34 -4.50
CA GLU A 45 10.15 12.48 -4.44
C GLU A 45 9.82 11.09 -3.91
N GLN A 46 8.89 11.00 -2.95
CA GLN A 46 8.47 9.74 -2.35
C GLN A 46 7.52 8.92 -3.24
N SER A 47 6.93 9.51 -4.28
CA SER A 47 5.97 8.83 -5.17
C SER A 47 6.56 7.57 -5.83
N ARG A 48 7.89 7.51 -6.04
CA ARG A 48 8.58 6.34 -6.58
C ARG A 48 8.34 5.07 -5.77
N TRP A 49 8.11 5.19 -4.46
CA TRP A 49 7.87 4.05 -3.59
C TRP A 49 6.45 3.48 -3.74
N LEU A 50 5.48 4.26 -4.22
CA LEU A 50 4.12 3.78 -4.48
C LEU A 50 4.13 2.58 -5.44
N LEU A 51 5.00 2.61 -6.46
CA LEU A 51 5.18 1.50 -7.40
C LEU A 51 5.64 0.22 -6.67
N THR A 52 6.53 0.35 -5.68
CA THR A 52 6.97 -0.79 -4.86
C THR A 52 5.82 -1.36 -4.03
N TYR A 53 4.98 -0.52 -3.44
CA TYR A 53 3.78 -0.97 -2.72
C TYR A 53 2.78 -1.64 -3.66
N MET A 54 2.55 -1.06 -4.84
CA MET A 54 1.67 -1.61 -5.87
C MET A 54 2.14 -3.01 -6.28
N TRP A 55 3.44 -3.17 -6.59
CA TRP A 55 4.00 -4.48 -6.94
C TRP A 55 3.81 -5.51 -5.82
N ARG A 56 4.03 -5.12 -4.56
CA ARG A 56 3.90 -6.02 -3.41
C ARG A 56 2.45 -6.47 -3.20
N TRP A 57 1.49 -5.56 -3.34
CA TRP A 57 0.07 -5.89 -3.26
C TRP A 57 -0.43 -6.70 -4.46
N LEU A 58 0.09 -6.42 -5.67
CA LEU A 58 -0.22 -7.18 -6.88
C LEU A 58 0.29 -8.62 -6.75
N VAL A 59 1.54 -8.83 -6.35
CA VAL A 59 2.11 -10.17 -6.14
C VAL A 59 1.35 -10.90 -5.05
N LEU A 60 1.03 -10.24 -3.93
CA LEU A 60 0.25 -10.87 -2.86
C LEU A 60 -1.14 -11.29 -3.34
N GLY A 61 -1.84 -10.42 -4.08
CA GLY A 61 -3.14 -10.72 -4.67
C GLY A 61 -3.06 -11.90 -5.64
N LEU A 62 -2.09 -11.91 -6.55
CA LEU A 62 -1.92 -12.96 -7.53
C LEU A 62 -1.56 -14.31 -6.88
N VAL A 63 -0.69 -14.30 -5.87
CA VAL A 63 -0.35 -15.51 -5.11
C VAL A 63 -1.57 -16.05 -4.38
N LEU A 64 -2.34 -15.19 -3.69
CA LEU A 64 -3.56 -15.60 -2.99
C LEU A 64 -4.62 -16.12 -3.95
N PHE A 65 -4.80 -15.47 -5.10
CA PHE A 65 -5.69 -15.94 -6.17
C PHE A 65 -5.28 -17.31 -6.68
N GLY A 66 -3.98 -17.50 -7.00
CA GLY A 66 -3.46 -18.78 -7.47
C GLY A 66 -3.63 -19.89 -6.45
N VAL A 67 -3.40 -19.61 -5.16
CA VAL A 67 -3.65 -20.57 -4.07
C VAL A 67 -5.15 -20.87 -3.94
N ALA A 68 -6.02 -19.86 -4.01
CA ALA A 68 -7.47 -20.04 -3.97
C ALA A 68 -7.95 -20.94 -5.11
N SER A 69 -7.54 -20.65 -6.35
CA SER A 69 -7.89 -21.46 -7.52
C SER A 69 -7.32 -22.87 -7.42
N PHE A 70 -6.10 -23.05 -6.91
CA PHE A 70 -5.53 -24.37 -6.68
C PHE A 70 -6.33 -25.18 -5.64
N VAL A 71 -6.70 -24.56 -4.52
CA VAL A 71 -7.52 -25.17 -3.48
C VAL A 71 -8.91 -25.53 -4.01
N GLU A 72 -9.52 -24.66 -4.80
CA GLU A 72 -10.83 -24.90 -5.41
C GLU A 72 -10.80 -26.11 -6.35
N VAL A 73 -9.79 -26.19 -7.22
CA VAL A 73 -9.66 -27.29 -8.20
C VAL A 73 -9.27 -28.61 -7.52
N MET A 74 -8.39 -28.58 -6.50
CA MET A 74 -7.87 -29.80 -5.88
C MET A 74 -8.74 -30.32 -4.74
N LEU A 75 -9.36 -29.44 -3.94
CA LEU A 75 -10.15 -29.82 -2.76
C LEU A 75 -11.66 -29.76 -3.01
N LEU A 76 -12.14 -29.25 -4.15
CA LEU A 76 -13.57 -29.11 -4.47
C LEU A 76 -14.37 -28.41 -3.35
N SER A 77 -13.71 -27.54 -2.58
CA SER A 77 -14.27 -26.88 -1.40
C SER A 77 -14.36 -25.36 -1.63
N PRO A 78 -15.52 -24.86 -2.05
CA PRO A 78 -15.72 -23.43 -2.35
C PRO A 78 -15.56 -22.55 -1.10
N THR A 79 -15.93 -23.06 0.08
CA THR A 79 -15.86 -22.32 1.33
C THR A 79 -14.43 -22.03 1.75
N LEU A 80 -13.51 -22.99 1.61
CA LEU A 80 -12.09 -22.79 1.90
C LEU A 80 -11.43 -21.86 0.88
N SER A 81 -11.79 -21.96 -0.39
CA SER A 81 -11.28 -21.06 -1.43
C SER A 81 -11.72 -19.60 -1.23
N ALA A 82 -12.96 -19.38 -0.79
CA ALA A 82 -13.50 -18.04 -0.53
C ALA A 82 -12.65 -17.25 0.48
N PHE A 83 -12.09 -17.91 1.50
CA PHE A 83 -11.19 -17.26 2.47
C PHE A 83 -9.93 -16.67 1.83
N PHE A 84 -9.46 -17.22 0.71
CA PHE A 84 -8.29 -16.73 -0.02
C PHE A 84 -8.67 -15.75 -1.14
N TYR A 85 -9.84 -15.94 -1.78
CA TYR A 85 -10.33 -15.01 -2.79
C TYR A 85 -10.67 -13.63 -2.24
N VAL A 86 -11.22 -13.53 -1.02
CA VAL A 86 -11.58 -12.24 -0.40
C VAL A 86 -10.36 -11.32 -0.24
N PRO A 87 -9.26 -11.70 0.44
CA PRO A 87 -8.08 -10.85 0.55
C PRO A 87 -7.40 -10.62 -0.80
N SER A 88 -7.47 -11.56 -1.74
CA SER A 88 -7.03 -11.35 -3.12
C SER A 88 -7.83 -10.22 -3.80
N ALA A 89 -9.16 -10.25 -3.69
CA ALA A 89 -10.02 -9.22 -4.27
C ALA A 89 -9.78 -7.84 -3.65
N LEU A 90 -9.47 -7.76 -2.35
CA LEU A 90 -9.12 -6.52 -1.67
C LEU A 90 -7.80 -5.89 -2.16
N SER A 91 -6.89 -6.69 -2.75
CA SER A 91 -5.67 -6.15 -3.34
C SER A 91 -5.94 -5.26 -4.56
N VAL A 92 -7.03 -5.52 -5.30
CA VAL A 92 -7.41 -4.77 -6.51
C VAL A 92 -7.73 -3.29 -6.21
N PRO A 93 -8.71 -2.94 -5.34
CA PRO A 93 -8.99 -1.56 -5.04
C PRO A 93 -7.81 -0.84 -4.38
N PHE A 94 -7.00 -1.56 -3.59
CA PHE A 94 -5.76 -0.98 -3.03
C PHE A 94 -4.77 -0.58 -4.13
N ASN A 95 -4.54 -1.46 -5.11
CA ASN A 95 -3.71 -1.15 -6.27
C ASN A 95 -4.28 0.00 -7.11
N VAL A 96 -5.60 0.03 -7.32
CA VAL A 96 -6.26 1.11 -8.08
C VAL A 96 -6.07 2.47 -7.39
N VAL A 97 -6.34 2.57 -6.08
CA VAL A 97 -6.14 3.82 -5.32
C VAL A 97 -4.68 4.24 -5.36
N THR A 98 -3.75 3.29 -5.16
CA THR A 98 -2.30 3.55 -5.21
C THR A 98 -1.88 4.06 -6.60
N ALA A 99 -2.38 3.44 -7.67
CA ALA A 99 -2.10 3.81 -9.05
C ALA A 99 -2.65 5.20 -9.41
N VAL A 100 -3.87 5.51 -8.96
CA VAL A 100 -4.48 6.83 -9.14
C VAL A 100 -3.66 7.90 -8.40
N CYS A 101 -3.29 7.66 -7.14
CA CYS A 101 -2.42 8.58 -6.39
C CYS A 101 -1.07 8.78 -7.08
N TRP A 102 -0.45 7.71 -7.56
CA TRP A 102 0.81 7.78 -8.31
C TRP A 102 0.65 8.57 -9.60
N TRP A 103 -0.41 8.31 -10.37
CA TRP A 103 -0.71 9.02 -11.61
C TRP A 103 -0.90 10.51 -11.37
N PHE A 104 -1.65 10.92 -10.35
CA PHE A 104 -1.79 12.34 -10.00
C PHE A 104 -0.46 13.01 -9.67
N LEU A 105 0.40 12.36 -8.89
CA LEU A 105 1.72 12.88 -8.52
C LEU A 105 2.70 12.92 -9.70
N GLN A 106 2.56 12.00 -10.65
CA GLN A 106 3.39 11.91 -11.84
C GLN A 106 2.92 12.88 -12.94
N PHE A 107 1.61 13.03 -13.13
CA PHE A 107 1.02 13.97 -14.09
C PHE A 107 1.45 15.41 -13.78
N ASP A 108 1.47 15.79 -12.50
CA ASP A 108 2.02 17.08 -12.03
C ASP A 108 3.52 17.25 -12.31
N ARG A 109 4.29 16.15 -12.52
CA ARG A 109 5.69 16.24 -12.94
C ARG A 109 5.84 16.67 -14.40
N HIS A 110 4.87 16.38 -15.25
CA HIS A 110 4.94 16.69 -16.67
C HIS A 110 4.49 18.12 -17.02
N LEU A 111 3.83 18.82 -16.09
CA LEU A 111 3.34 20.20 -16.27
C LEU A 111 4.29 21.29 -15.74
N GLN A 112 5.43 20.92 -15.14
CA GLN A 112 6.47 21.82 -14.63
C GLN A 112 7.71 21.76 -15.52
#